data_AF-G3U4F8-F1
#
_entry.id   AF-G3U4F8-F1
#
_cell.length_a   1.000
_cell.length_b   1.000
_cell.length_c   1.000
_cell.angle_alpha   90.00
_cell.angle_beta   90.00
_cell.angle_gamma   90.00
#
_symmetry.space_group_name_H-M   'P 1'
#
loop_
_entity.id
_entity.type
_entity.pdbx_description
1 polymer ?
#
loop_
_entity_poly.entity_id
_entity_poly.type
_entity_poly.pdbx_seq_one_letter_code
_entity_poly.pdbx_strand_id
1 'polypeptide(L)'
;SPQLGRAVQLLHQRVRVRVITDCDYMALNGSQIGLLRKAGIQVRHDQDLGYMHHKFAIVDKKVLITGSLNWTTQAIQNNRENVLIMEDEEYVKLFLEEFERIWEEFNPTKYTFFPQEKKTQ
;
A
#
# COMPACT_ATOMS: atom_id res chain seq x y z
N SER A 1 -7.27 7.94 -5.66
CA SER A 1 -8.03 9.21 -5.63
C SER A 1 -7.05 10.38 -5.71
N PRO A 2 -7.20 11.34 -6.64
CA PRO A 2 -6.29 12.49 -6.77
C PRO A 2 -6.20 13.35 -5.50
N GLN A 3 -7.33 13.59 -4.82
CA GLN A 3 -7.38 14.41 -3.61
C GLN A 3 -6.57 13.75 -2.48
N LEU A 4 -6.73 12.45 -2.30
CA LEU A 4 -5.95 11.68 -1.33
C LEU A 4 -4.46 11.66 -1.70
N GLY A 5 -4.13 11.40 -2.97
CA GLY A 5 -2.73 11.41 -3.43
C GLY A 5 -2.06 12.74 -3.14
N ARG A 6 -2.76 13.85 -3.35
CA ARG A 6 -2.27 15.19 -3.01
C ARG A 6 -2.08 15.38 -1.50
N ALA A 7 -3.01 14.92 -0.67
CA ALA A 7 -2.89 15.02 0.78
C ALA A 7 -1.64 14.26 1.28
N VAL A 8 -1.44 13.03 0.82
CA VAL A 8 -0.26 12.22 1.16
C VAL A 8 1.04 12.91 0.73
N GLN A 9 1.07 13.48 -0.47
CA GLN A 9 2.23 14.21 -0.98
C GLN A 9 2.58 15.42 -0.11
N LEU A 10 1.59 16.18 0.36
CA LEU A 10 1.81 17.34 1.23
C LEU A 10 2.32 16.93 2.60
N LEU A 11 1.75 15.88 3.19
CA LEU A 11 2.16 15.36 4.49
C LEU A 11 3.58 14.81 4.49
N HIS A 12 4.00 14.19 3.38
CA HIS A 12 5.33 13.57 3.25
C HIS A 12 6.50 14.52 3.57
N GLN A 13 6.32 15.83 3.42
CA GLN A 13 7.34 16.82 3.76
C GLN A 13 7.67 16.87 5.26
N ARG A 14 6.79 16.34 6.11
CA ARG A 14 6.91 16.39 7.58
C ARG A 14 6.87 15.01 8.23
N VAL A 15 6.32 14.02 7.55
CA VAL A 15 6.20 12.66 8.06
C VAL A 15 6.75 11.63 7.07
N ARG A 16 7.29 10.54 7.61
CA ARG A 16 7.71 9.40 6.80
C ARG A 16 6.47 8.69 6.28
N VAL A 17 6.38 8.54 4.95
CA VAL A 17 5.32 7.77 4.29
C VAL A 17 5.94 6.58 3.57
N ARG A 18 5.32 5.41 3.74
CA ARG A 18 5.63 4.17 3.02
C ARG A 18 4.34 3.61 2.46
N VAL A 19 4.39 3.13 1.22
CA VAL A 19 3.22 2.58 0.53
C VAL A 19 3.54 1.22 -0.04
N ILE A 20 2.67 0.26 0.21
CA ILE A 20 2.65 -1.03 -0.49
C ILE A 20 1.44 -1.00 -1.42
N THR A 21 1.60 -1.44 -2.65
CA THR A 21 0.54 -1.47 -3.66
C THR A 21 0.62 -2.73 -4.50
N ASP A 22 -0.48 -3.02 -5.18
CA ASP A 22 -0.53 -4.02 -6.23
C ASP A 22 0.15 -3.52 -7.52
N CYS A 23 0.90 -4.38 -8.22
CA CYS A 23 1.68 -4.03 -9.40
C CYS A 23 0.81 -3.67 -10.62
N ASP A 24 -0.30 -4.39 -10.84
CA ASP A 24 -1.23 -4.13 -11.93
C ASP A 24 -1.98 -2.82 -11.67
N TYR A 25 -2.46 -2.61 -10.44
CA TYR A 25 -3.16 -1.38 -10.08
C TYR A 25 -2.25 -0.14 -10.05
N MET A 26 -0.96 -0.33 -9.79
CA MET A 26 0.03 0.75 -9.92
C MET A 26 0.10 1.26 -11.37
N ALA A 27 -0.01 0.37 -12.36
CA ALA A 27 0.13 0.69 -13.78
C ALA A 27 -1.14 1.31 -14.41
N LEU A 28 -2.28 1.28 -13.72
CA LEU A 28 -3.54 1.83 -14.23
C LEU A 28 -3.50 3.34 -14.46
N ASN A 29 -4.15 3.79 -15.53
CA ASN A 29 -4.35 5.21 -15.81
C ASN A 29 -5.10 5.90 -14.66
N GLY A 30 -4.55 7.03 -14.20
CA GLY A 30 -5.10 7.78 -13.06
C GLY A 30 -4.63 7.27 -11.68
N SER A 31 -3.84 6.19 -11.63
CA SER A 31 -3.14 5.80 -10.40
C SER A 31 -2.25 6.92 -9.90
N GLN A 32 -2.31 7.18 -8.58
CA GLN A 32 -1.51 8.25 -7.97
C GLN A 32 -0.11 7.76 -7.59
N ILE A 33 0.15 6.46 -7.65
CA ILE A 33 1.41 5.85 -7.20
C ILE A 33 2.62 6.43 -7.93
N GLY A 34 2.53 6.65 -9.25
CA GLY A 34 3.60 7.26 -10.02
C GLY A 34 3.96 8.68 -9.55
N LEU A 35 2.96 9.46 -9.13
CA LEU A 35 3.18 10.81 -8.57
C LEU A 35 3.81 10.74 -7.17
N LEU A 36 3.36 9.81 -6.33
CA LEU A 36 3.94 9.60 -5.01
C LEU A 36 5.41 9.18 -5.11
N ARG A 37 5.74 8.25 -6.01
CA ARG A 37 7.14 7.84 -6.29
C ARG A 37 7.99 9.02 -6.77
N LYS A 38 7.47 9.82 -7.71
CA LYS A 38 8.17 11.04 -8.19
C LYS A 38 8.40 12.07 -7.08
N ALA A 39 7.53 12.10 -6.07
CA ALA A 39 7.68 12.96 -4.89
C ALA A 39 8.66 12.42 -3.83
N GLY A 40 9.31 11.27 -4.08
CA GLY A 40 10.27 10.66 -3.15
C GLY A 40 9.67 9.71 -2.12
N ILE A 41 8.35 9.45 -2.19
CA ILE A 41 7.70 8.51 -1.28
C ILE A 41 8.16 7.09 -1.62
N GLN A 42 8.53 6.34 -0.59
CA GLN A 42 8.92 4.95 -0.72
C GLN A 42 7.68 4.11 -1.07
N VAL A 43 7.71 3.48 -2.24
CA VAL A 43 6.66 2.57 -2.69
C VAL A 43 7.28 1.21 -3.02
N ARG A 44 6.67 0.13 -2.51
CA ARG A 44 6.98 -1.25 -2.86
C ARG A 44 5.72 -1.91 -3.45
N HIS A 45 5.89 -2.92 -4.28
CA HIS A 45 4.80 -3.67 -4.89
C HIS A 45 5.16 -5.17 -5.02
N ASP A 46 4.15 -5.99 -5.22
CA ASP A 46 4.29 -7.42 -5.50
C ASP A 46 4.96 -7.67 -6.87
N GLN A 47 5.54 -8.87 -7.05
CA GLN A 47 6.05 -9.36 -8.33
C GLN A 47 5.37 -10.67 -8.80
N ASP A 48 4.48 -11.22 -7.97
CA ASP A 48 3.87 -12.52 -8.16
C ASP A 48 2.45 -12.40 -8.74
N LEU A 49 1.88 -13.53 -9.16
CA LEU A 49 0.53 -13.59 -9.75
C LEU A 49 -0.62 -13.34 -8.75
N GLY A 50 -0.31 -13.15 -7.47
CA GLY A 50 -1.30 -12.94 -6.41
C GLY A 50 -1.51 -11.47 -6.08
N TYR A 51 -2.77 -11.03 -5.99
CA TYR A 51 -3.08 -9.63 -5.74
C TYR A 51 -2.69 -9.14 -4.34
N MET A 52 -2.07 -7.97 -4.25
CA MET A 52 -1.94 -7.24 -2.99
C MET A 52 -3.28 -6.57 -2.66
N HIS A 53 -4.20 -7.33 -2.07
CA HIS A 53 -5.58 -6.89 -1.86
C HIS A 53 -5.86 -6.25 -0.50
N HIS A 54 -4.84 -6.03 0.34
CA HIS A 54 -5.03 -5.34 1.61
C HIS A 54 -5.45 -3.87 1.42
N LYS A 55 -6.39 -3.41 2.26
CA LYS A 55 -6.80 -2.00 2.34
C LYS A 55 -6.69 -1.52 3.78
N PHE A 56 -5.48 -1.21 4.22
CA PHE A 56 -5.27 -0.61 5.52
C PHE A 56 -4.19 0.47 5.52
N ALA A 57 -4.21 1.32 6.54
CA ALA A 57 -3.17 2.29 6.82
C ALA A 57 -2.91 2.33 8.34
N ILE A 58 -1.66 2.59 8.71
CA ILE A 58 -1.24 2.73 10.10
C ILE A 58 -0.64 4.11 10.27
N VAL A 59 -1.14 4.86 11.26
CA VAL A 59 -0.66 6.22 11.57
C VAL A 59 -0.01 6.20 12.94
N ASP A 60 1.22 6.71 13.01
CA ASP A 60 2.04 6.86 14.23
C ASP A 60 2.17 5.59 15.09
N LYS A 61 1.98 4.41 14.48
CA LYS A 61 1.91 3.10 15.16
C LYS A 61 0.85 3.04 16.26
N LYS A 62 -0.20 3.86 16.15
CA LYS A 62 -1.26 3.99 17.16
C LYS A 62 -2.66 3.89 16.59
N VAL A 63 -2.84 4.26 15.32
CA VAL A 63 -4.15 4.23 14.67
C VAL A 63 -4.10 3.25 13.51
N LEU A 64 -5.04 2.32 13.49
CA LEU A 64 -5.32 1.44 12.37
C LEU A 64 -6.57 1.92 11.64
N ILE A 65 -6.44 2.12 10.33
CA ILE A 65 -7.57 2.37 9.42
C ILE A 65 -7.65 1.16 8.49
N THR A 66 -8.79 0.47 8.43
CA THR A 66 -8.98 -0.72 7.60
C THR A 66 -10.43 -0.90 7.15
N GLY A 67 -10.69 -1.79 6.20
CA GLY A 67 -12.05 -2.11 5.75
C GLY A 67 -12.08 -2.63 4.31
N SER A 68 -13.24 -2.48 3.65
CA SER A 68 -13.39 -2.85 2.24
C SER A 68 -12.89 -1.77 1.27
N LEU A 69 -12.77 -0.53 1.75
CA LEU A 69 -12.51 0.67 0.94
C LEU A 69 -11.20 0.57 0.16
N ASN A 70 -11.30 0.49 -1.16
CA ASN A 70 -10.18 0.81 -2.04
C ASN A 70 -9.95 2.34 -2.06
N TRP A 71 -8.71 2.80 -2.10
CA TRP A 71 -8.36 4.24 -2.06
C TRP A 71 -8.56 4.96 -3.42
N THR A 72 -9.64 4.62 -4.12
CA THR A 72 -10.03 5.16 -5.43
C THR A 72 -11.13 6.20 -5.29
N THR A 73 -11.29 7.08 -6.28
CA THR A 73 -12.34 8.11 -6.24
C THR A 73 -13.73 7.48 -6.24
N GLN A 74 -13.92 6.44 -7.05
CA GLN A 74 -15.18 5.68 -7.14
C GLN A 74 -15.56 5.06 -5.79
N ALA A 75 -14.62 4.37 -5.13
CA ALA A 75 -14.91 3.73 -3.86
C ALA A 75 -15.23 4.74 -2.74
N ILE A 76 -14.53 5.88 -2.72
CA ILE A 76 -14.77 6.95 -1.75
C ILE A 76 -16.13 7.64 -1.93
N GLN A 77 -16.58 7.84 -3.18
CA GLN A 77 -17.75 8.70 -3.46
C GLN A 77 -19.04 7.93 -3.74
N ASN A 78 -18.94 6.73 -4.29
CA ASN A 78 -20.07 6.08 -4.95
C ASN A 78 -20.32 4.65 -4.48
N ASN A 79 -19.30 3.92 -4.04
CA ASN A 79 -19.48 2.55 -3.58
C ASN A 79 -20.02 2.51 -2.14
N ARG A 80 -20.69 1.41 -1.82
CA ARG A 80 -20.99 1.05 -0.42
C ARG A 80 -19.79 0.33 0.14
N GLU A 81 -19.03 1.01 0.99
CA GLU A 81 -17.79 0.53 1.58
C GLU A 81 -17.88 0.67 3.11
N ASN A 82 -17.14 -0.14 3.85
CA ASN A 82 -16.94 0.07 5.28
C ASN A 82 -15.52 0.56 5.55
N VAL A 83 -15.40 1.40 6.58
CA VAL A 83 -14.13 1.84 7.15
C VAL A 83 -14.22 1.69 8.66
N LEU A 84 -13.21 1.05 9.24
CA LEU A 84 -12.98 0.94 10.67
C LEU A 84 -11.74 1.74 11.01
N ILE A 85 -11.83 2.55 12.06
CA ILE A 85 -10.72 3.29 12.64
C ILE A 85 -10.62 2.85 14.10
N MET A 86 -9.46 2.33 14.49
CA MET A 86 -9.23 1.74 15.81
C MET A 86 -7.88 2.19 16.37
N GLU A 87 -7.84 2.35 17.70
CA GLU A 87 -6.63 2.70 18.46
C GLU A 87 -6.21 1.58 19.44
N ASP A 88 -6.82 0.40 19.29
CA ASP A 88 -6.49 -0.78 20.10
C ASP A 88 -5.10 -1.29 19.73
N GLU A 89 -4.21 -1.31 20.73
CA GLU A 89 -2.78 -1.62 20.55
C GLU A 89 -2.56 -3.04 20.00
N GLU A 90 -3.40 -4.01 20.38
CA GLU A 90 -3.26 -5.41 19.93
C GLU A 90 -3.49 -5.51 18.43
N TYR A 91 -4.57 -4.89 17.93
CA TYR A 91 -4.86 -4.89 16.50
C TYR A 91 -3.88 -4.04 15.69
N VAL A 92 -3.49 -2.87 16.21
CA VAL A 92 -2.51 -2.00 15.54
C VAL A 92 -1.18 -2.74 15.37
N LYS A 93 -0.74 -3.46 16.40
CA LYS A 93 0.50 -4.23 16.36
C LYS A 93 0.45 -5.34 15.30
N LEU A 94 -0.62 -6.13 15.23
CA LEU A 94 -0.75 -7.22 14.25
C LEU A 94 -0.67 -6.69 12.81
N PHE A 95 -1.37 -5.60 12.50
CA PHE A 95 -1.32 -5.00 11.16
C PHE A 95 0.03 -4.35 10.86
N LEU A 96 0.72 -3.81 11.88
CA LEU A 96 2.06 -3.25 11.71
C LEU A 96 3.08 -4.34 11.40
N GLU A 97 3.02 -5.46 12.11
CA GLU A 97 3.87 -6.62 11.85
C GLU A 97 3.65 -7.16 10.44
N GLU A 98 2.39 -7.29 10.00
CA GLU A 98 2.08 -7.71 8.64
C GLU A 98 2.58 -6.70 7.60
N PHE A 99 2.42 -5.40 7.85
CA PHE A 99 2.97 -4.37 6.97
C PHE A 99 4.49 -4.50 6.83
N GLU A 100 5.22 -4.66 7.94
CA GLU A 100 6.69 -4.78 7.88
C GLU A 100 7.13 -6.09 7.21
N ARG A 101 6.38 -7.19 7.43
CA ARG A 101 6.61 -8.47 6.76
C ARG A 101 6.50 -8.33 5.25
N ILE A 102 5.39 -7.78 4.75
CA ILE A 102 5.16 -7.57 3.31
C ILE A 102 6.14 -6.52 2.77
N TRP A 103 6.42 -5.45 3.55
CA TRP A 103 7.39 -4.44 3.16
C TRP A 103 8.70 -5.12 2.80
N GLU A 104 9.19 -6.02 3.66
CA GLU A 104 10.47 -6.67 3.46
C GLU A 104 10.45 -7.85 2.47
N GLU A 105 9.30 -8.50 2.30
CA GLU A 105 9.05 -9.41 1.18
C GLU A 105 9.24 -8.69 -0.16
N PHE A 106 8.63 -7.51 -0.31
CA PHE A 106 8.68 -6.71 -1.53
C PHE A 106 9.90 -5.79 -1.60
N ASN A 107 10.99 -6.14 -0.92
CA ASN A 107 12.21 -5.38 -0.99
C ASN A 107 12.78 -5.43 -2.42
N PRO A 108 12.98 -4.28 -3.11
CA PRO A 108 13.46 -4.27 -4.49
C PRO A 108 14.81 -4.94 -4.69
N THR A 109 15.63 -5.10 -3.65
CA THR A 109 16.90 -5.85 -3.73
C THR A 109 16.71 -7.35 -3.92
N LYS A 110 15.51 -7.87 -3.65
CA LYS A 110 15.12 -9.27 -3.82
C LYS A 110 14.42 -9.53 -5.16
N TYR A 111 14.17 -8.49 -5.95
CA TYR A 111 13.45 -8.62 -7.20
C TYR A 111 14.24 -9.45 -8.21
N THR A 112 13.56 -10.41 -8.84
CA THR A 112 14.15 -11.23 -9.90
C THR A 112 13.67 -10.70 -11.25
N PHE A 113 14.60 -10.24 -12.08
CA PHE A 113 14.31 -9.72 -13.42
C PHE A 113 14.53 -10.76 -14.52
N PHE A 114 15.02 -11.93 -14.14
CA PHE A 114 15.22 -13.08 -15.00
C PHE A 114 14.47 -14.28 -14.42
N PRO A 115 13.82 -15.10 -15.25
CA PRO A 115 13.20 -16.32 -14.79
C PRO A 115 14.25 -17.16 -14.07
N GLN A 116 14.02 -17.51 -12.80
CA GLN A 116 14.79 -18.60 -12.20
C GLN A 116 14.41 -19.87 -12.94
N GLU A 117 15.40 -20.56 -13.52
CA GLU A 117 15.20 -21.89 -14.08
C GLU A 117 14.50 -22.74 -13.02
N LYS A 118 13.23 -23.08 -13.27
CA LYS A 118 12.51 -24.01 -12.42
C LYS A 118 13.30 -25.31 -12.45
N LYS A 119 13.99 -25.63 -11.35
CA LYS A 119 14.46 -26.99 -11.11
C LYS A 119 13.22 -27.86 -11.02
N THR A 120 12.90 -28.52 -12.13
CA THR A 120 11.94 -29.61 -12.19
C THR A 120 12.38 -30.64 -11.15
N GLN A 121 11.56 -30.87 -10.13
CA GLN A 121 11.64 -32.09 -9.34
C GLN A 121 11.04 -33.24 -10.14
#